data_AF-A0AAV4IJY6-F1
#
_entry.id   AF-A0AAV4IJY6-F1
#
_cell.length_a   1.000
_cell.length_b   1.000
_cell.length_c   1.000
_cell.angle_alpha   90.00
_cell.angle_beta   90.00
_cell.angle_gamma   90.00
#
_symmetry.space_group_name_H-M   'P 1'
#
loop_
_entity.id
_entity.type
_entity.pdbx_description
1 polymer ?
#
loop_
_entity_poly.entity_id
_entity_poly.type
_entity_poly.pdbx_seq_one_letter_code
_entity_poly.pdbx_strand_id
1 'polypeptide(L)'
;MEQYGDAWKVVNQVSGRKRAKEGQVSGSSPEEIVTTWFTHFQKLLGEPQTVEDPDEEIPSVYGDLDINDETFTLDDLKIVSPRSNFERLRGQMTSF
;
A
#
# COMPACT_ATOMS: atom_id res chain seq x y z
N MET A 1 -10.03 -44.97 -2.97
CA MET A 1 -9.41 -44.08 -3.97
C MET A 1 -10.21 -42.79 -4.20
N GLU A 2 -11.52 -42.74 -3.92
CA GLU A 2 -12.36 -41.54 -4.13
C GLU A 2 -12.17 -40.40 -3.11
N GLN A 3 -11.89 -40.71 -1.84
CA GLN A 3 -11.81 -39.70 -0.77
C GLN A 3 -10.69 -38.65 -0.97
N TYR A 4 -9.58 -39.03 -1.62
CA TYR A 4 -8.49 -38.09 -1.92
C TYR A 4 -8.88 -37.07 -2.99
N GLY A 5 -9.72 -37.47 -3.97
CA GLY A 5 -10.19 -36.56 -5.02
C GLY A 5 -11.13 -35.49 -4.49
N ASP A 6 -12.02 -35.86 -3.57
CA ASP A 6 -12.98 -34.92 -2.98
C ASP A 6 -12.34 -33.99 -1.95
N ALA A 7 -11.38 -34.48 -1.16
CA ALA A 7 -10.57 -33.63 -0.30
C ALA A 7 -9.82 -32.55 -1.11
N TRP A 8 -9.30 -32.91 -2.29
CA TRP A 8 -8.60 -31.95 -3.15
C TRP A 8 -9.53 -30.93 -3.81
N LYS A 9 -10.79 -31.26 -4.07
CA LYS A 9 -11.81 -30.29 -4.52
C LYS A 9 -12.08 -29.25 -3.44
N VAL A 10 -12.24 -29.67 -2.19
CA VAL A 10 -12.46 -28.77 -1.04
C VAL A 10 -11.25 -27.85 -0.85
N VAL A 11 -10.03 -28.40 -0.87
CA VAL A 11 -8.81 -27.60 -0.77
C VAL A 11 -8.72 -26.56 -1.89
N ASN A 12 -9.03 -26.92 -3.14
CA ASN A 12 -9.01 -25.97 -4.26
C ASN A 12 -10.09 -24.88 -4.16
N GLN A 13 -11.26 -25.23 -3.59
CA GLN A 13 -12.35 -24.29 -3.36
C GLN A 13 -12.01 -23.30 -2.24
N VAL A 14 -11.47 -23.77 -1.12
CA VAL A 14 -11.11 -22.94 0.04
C VAL A 14 -9.87 -22.09 -0.24
N SER A 15 -8.87 -22.64 -0.92
CA SER A 15 -7.63 -21.91 -1.23
C SER A 15 -7.78 -20.89 -2.37
N GLY A 16 -8.91 -20.85 -3.07
CA GLY A 16 -9.10 -19.94 -4.21
C GLY A 16 -8.13 -20.18 -5.36
N ARG A 17 -7.47 -21.34 -5.44
CA ARG A 17 -6.42 -21.65 -6.45
C ARG A 17 -6.90 -21.55 -7.91
N LYS A 18 -8.22 -21.53 -8.13
CA LYS A 18 -8.88 -21.33 -9.43
C LYS A 18 -9.51 -19.93 -9.61
N ARG A 19 -9.42 -19.03 -8.62
CA ARG A 19 -9.78 -17.63 -8.85
C ARG A 19 -8.76 -17.04 -9.81
N ALA A 20 -9.23 -16.31 -10.82
CA ALA A 20 -8.37 -15.46 -11.63
C ALA A 20 -7.54 -14.60 -10.67
N LYS A 21 -6.24 -14.42 -10.94
CA LYS A 21 -5.39 -13.57 -10.11
C LYS A 21 -6.02 -12.17 -10.04
N GLU A 22 -6.58 -11.84 -8.89
CA GLU A 22 -7.14 -10.51 -8.65
C GLU A 22 -6.01 -9.48 -8.89
N GLY A 23 -6.27 -8.49 -9.74
CA GLY A 23 -5.28 -7.50 -10.16
C GLY A 23 -4.59 -7.78 -11.51
N GLN A 24 -4.82 -8.91 -12.16
CA GLN A 24 -4.32 -9.13 -13.52
C GLN A 24 -5.24 -8.44 -14.54
N VAL A 25 -4.75 -7.34 -15.09
CA VAL A 25 -5.43 -6.61 -16.17
C VAL A 25 -5.11 -7.27 -17.50
N SER A 26 -6.14 -7.67 -18.25
CA SER A 26 -6.00 -8.21 -19.60
C SER A 26 -5.52 -7.12 -20.57
N GLY A 27 -4.54 -7.43 -21.40
CA GLY A 27 -4.15 -6.62 -22.53
C GLY A 27 -3.07 -7.33 -23.35
N SER A 28 -3.09 -7.15 -24.66
CA SER A 28 -2.17 -7.77 -25.62
C SER A 28 -0.95 -6.89 -25.89
N SER A 29 -0.97 -5.63 -25.45
CA SER A 29 0.15 -4.69 -25.50
C SER A 29 0.30 -3.89 -24.20
N PRO A 30 1.48 -3.29 -23.95
CA PRO A 30 1.69 -2.41 -22.80
C PRO A 30 0.69 -1.24 -22.74
N GLU A 31 0.38 -0.62 -23.88
CA GLU A 31 -0.55 0.51 -23.96
C GLU A 31 -1.98 0.07 -23.60
N GLU A 32 -2.39 -1.12 -24.03
CA GLU A 32 -3.71 -1.69 -23.75
C GLU A 32 -3.88 -2.02 -22.26
N ILE A 33 -2.83 -2.57 -21.63
CA ILE A 33 -2.83 -2.87 -20.19
C ILE A 33 -2.94 -1.57 -19.38
N VAL A 34 -2.17 -0.53 -19.73
CA VAL A 34 -2.23 0.78 -19.05
C VAL A 34 -3.62 1.37 -19.16
N THR A 35 -4.19 1.38 -20.36
CA THR A 35 -5.52 1.93 -20.62
C THR A 35 -6.60 1.17 -19.85
N THR A 36 -6.51 -0.16 -19.84
CA THR A 36 -7.48 -1.02 -19.15
C THR A 36 -7.37 -0.88 -17.64
N TRP A 37 -6.15 -0.77 -17.10
CA TRP A 37 -5.91 -0.53 -15.68
C TRP A 37 -6.48 0.84 -15.28
N PHE A 38 -6.09 1.90 -15.98
CA PHE A 38 -6.60 3.25 -15.75
C PHE A 38 -8.13 3.31 -15.77
N THR A 39 -8.75 2.74 -16.82
CA THR A 39 -10.21 2.71 -16.95
C THR A 39 -10.88 1.91 -15.85
N HIS A 40 -10.31 0.77 -15.46
CA HIS A 40 -10.86 -0.06 -14.38
C HIS A 40 -10.90 0.71 -13.07
N PHE A 41 -9.78 1.33 -12.69
CA PHE A 41 -9.69 2.08 -11.43
C PHE A 41 -10.49 3.39 -11.47
N GLN A 42 -10.53 4.09 -12.60
CA GLN A 42 -11.36 5.29 -12.74
C GLN A 42 -12.85 4.97 -12.49
N LYS A 43 -13.34 3.83 -12.99
CA LYS A 43 -14.72 3.39 -12.75
C LYS A 43 -15.03 3.07 -11.29
N LEU A 44 -14.03 2.64 -10.50
CA LEU A 44 -14.21 2.39 -9.08
C LEU A 44 -14.36 3.68 -8.27
N LEU A 45 -13.77 4.78 -8.75
CA LEU A 45 -13.84 6.09 -8.09
C LEU A 45 -15.18 6.80 -8.34
N GLY A 46 -15.98 6.34 -9.32
CA GLY A 46 -17.25 6.96 -9.69
C GLY A 46 -17.09 8.19 -10.59
N GLU A 47 -18.11 9.02 -10.67
CA GLU A 47 -18.00 10.33 -11.33
C GLU A 47 -17.33 11.33 -10.39
N PRO A 48 -16.37 12.13 -10.88
CA PRO A 48 -15.82 13.21 -10.09
C PRO A 48 -16.96 14.15 -9.70
N GLN A 49 -17.00 14.53 -8.42
CA GLN A 49 -17.99 15.48 -7.94
C GLN A 49 -17.72 16.83 -8.63
N THR A 50 -18.77 17.45 -9.19
CA THR A 50 -18.67 18.81 -9.70
C THR A 50 -18.54 19.75 -8.51
N VAL A 51 -17.32 20.22 -8.25
CA VAL A 51 -17.06 21.25 -7.23
C VAL A 51 -17.41 22.61 -7.82
N GLU A 52 -18.18 23.44 -7.09
CA GLU A 52 -18.59 24.76 -7.57
C GLU A 52 -17.40 25.73 -7.65
N ASP A 53 -16.40 25.57 -6.77
CA ASP A 53 -15.15 26.32 -6.77
C ASP A 53 -13.96 25.38 -6.51
N PRO A 54 -13.13 25.06 -7.53
CA PRO A 54 -11.97 24.18 -7.36
C PRO A 54 -10.83 24.83 -6.57
N ASP A 55 -10.87 26.15 -6.38
CA ASP A 55 -9.88 26.91 -5.60
C ASP A 55 -10.34 27.13 -4.15
N GLU A 56 -11.54 26.62 -3.76
CA GLU A 56 -12.02 26.69 -2.39
C GLU A 56 -11.08 25.92 -1.45
N GLU A 57 -10.47 26.65 -0.50
CA GLU A 57 -9.60 26.04 0.49
C GLU A 57 -10.39 25.09 1.38
N ILE A 58 -10.00 23.81 1.39
CA ILE A 58 -10.57 22.83 2.31
C ILE A 58 -10.12 23.18 3.73
N PRO A 59 -11.04 23.55 4.64
CA PRO A 59 -10.66 23.88 6.00
C PRO A 59 -10.08 22.64 6.68
N SER A 60 -8.89 22.79 7.29
CA SER A 60 -8.30 21.71 8.07
C SER A 60 -9.19 21.38 9.26
N VAL A 61 -9.58 20.10 9.39
CA VAL A 61 -10.37 19.61 10.52
C VAL A 61 -9.59 19.72 11.84
N TYR A 62 -8.26 19.71 11.75
CA TYR A 62 -7.36 19.86 12.87
C TYR A 62 -6.61 21.19 12.76
N GLY A 63 -6.53 21.95 13.85
CA GLY A 63 -5.67 23.15 13.92
C GLY A 63 -4.19 22.75 14.00
N ASP A 64 -3.37 23.65 14.55
CA ASP A 64 -1.97 23.34 14.85
C ASP A 64 -1.89 22.14 15.80
N LEU A 65 -1.46 21.02 15.24
CA LEU A 65 -1.18 19.82 16.00
C LEU A 65 0.19 20.00 16.67
N ASP A 66 0.30 19.59 17.92
CA ASP A 66 1.57 19.53 18.67
C ASP A 66 2.43 18.35 18.16
N ILE A 67 2.69 18.34 16.85
CA ILE A 67 3.60 17.42 16.20
C ILE A 67 4.97 18.06 16.25
N ASN A 68 5.91 17.37 16.88
CA ASN A 68 7.30 17.76 16.80
C ASN A 68 7.80 17.53 15.36
N ASP A 69 8.03 18.62 14.64
CA ASP A 69 8.58 18.67 13.28
C ASP A 69 10.10 18.85 13.26
N GLU A 70 10.75 18.86 14.43
CA GLU A 70 12.20 18.90 14.53
C GLU A 70 12.83 17.62 13.97
N THR A 71 14.08 17.75 13.55
CA THR A 71 14.86 16.61 13.08
C THR A 71 15.02 15.56 14.18
N PHE A 72 14.84 14.29 13.81
CA PHE A 72 15.02 13.14 14.71
C PHE A 72 16.37 13.17 15.44
N THR A 73 16.32 12.90 16.74
CA THR A 73 17.49 12.74 17.59
C THR A 73 17.96 11.28 17.60
N LEU A 74 19.20 11.07 18.05
CA LEU A 74 19.70 9.71 18.29
C LEU A 74 18.92 8.97 19.38
N ASP A 75 18.25 9.69 20.28
CA ASP A 75 17.41 9.08 21.30
C ASP A 75 16.10 8.56 20.71
N ASP A 76 15.52 9.24 19.73
CA ASP A 76 14.36 8.75 18.98
C ASP A 76 14.67 7.45 18.26
N LEU A 77 15.89 7.35 17.70
CA LEU A 77 16.35 6.13 17.04
C LEU A 77 16.46 4.93 17.99
N LYS A 78 16.74 5.15 19.28
CA LYS A 78 16.77 4.07 20.29
C LYS A 78 15.39 3.49 20.58
N ILE A 79 14.33 4.27 20.38
CA ILE A 79 12.94 3.85 20.61
C ILE A 79 12.49 2.91 19.49
N VAL A 80 12.84 3.23 18.24
CA VAL A 80 12.35 2.49 17.06
C VAL A 80 13.30 1.39 16.57
N SER A 81 14.58 1.45 16.93
CA SER A 81 15.59 0.52 16.45
C SER A 81 15.91 -0.56 17.50
N PRO A 82 15.79 -1.86 17.18
CA PRO A 82 16.26 -2.90 18.06
C PRO A 82 17.75 -2.68 18.38
N ARG A 83 18.15 -2.93 19.63
CA ARG A 83 19.50 -2.59 20.15
C ARG A 83 20.66 -3.00 19.24
N SER A 84 20.52 -4.11 18.51
CA SER A 84 21.51 -4.63 17.56
C SER A 84 21.73 -3.73 16.34
N ASN A 85 20.72 -2.99 15.88
CA ASN A 85 20.81 -2.12 14.71
C ASN A 85 21.22 -0.68 15.09
N PHE A 86 20.95 -0.24 16.33
CA PHE A 86 21.40 1.04 16.87
C PHE A 86 22.94 1.11 17.02
N GLU A 87 23.57 0.07 17.57
CA GLU A 87 25.03 -0.01 17.72
C GLU A 87 25.75 0.04 16.36
N ARG A 88 25.18 -0.60 15.33
CA ARG A 88 25.73 -0.61 13.97
C ARG A 88 25.70 0.77 13.31
N LEU A 89 24.60 1.51 13.47
CA LEU A 89 24.45 2.86 12.92
C LEU A 89 25.34 3.88 13.64
N ARG A 90 25.52 3.75 14.97
CA ARG A 90 26.41 4.62 15.74
C ARG A 90 27.87 4.50 15.29
N GLY A 91 28.35 3.27 15.04
CA GLY A 91 29.73 3.03 14.60
C GLY A 91 30.06 3.59 13.21
N GLN A 92 29.05 3.82 12.36
CA GLN A 92 29.25 4.41 11.02
C GLN A 92 29.32 5.94 11.04
N MET A 93 28.70 6.60 12.03
CA MET A 93 28.66 8.07 12.11
C MET A 93 29.85 8.67 12.88
N THR A 94 30.58 7.89 13.68
CA THR A 94 31.75 8.35 14.44
C THR A 94 33.08 8.21 13.68
N SER A 95 33.07 7.72 12.44
CA SER A 95 34.23 7.72 11.54
C SER A 95 34.20 8.97 10.66
N PHE A 96 34.59 10.11 11.23
CA PHE A 96 35.16 11.26 10.54
C PHE A 96 36.29 11.83 11.40
#